data_AF-A0A430QU42-F1
#
_entry.id   AF-A0A430QU42-F1
#
_cell.length_a   1.000
_cell.length_b   1.000
_cell.length_c   1.000
_cell.angle_alpha   90.00
_cell.angle_beta   90.00
_cell.angle_gamma   90.00
#
_symmetry.space_group_name_H-M   'P 1'
#
loop_
_entity.id
_entity.type
_entity.pdbx_description
1 polymer ?
#
loop_
_entity_poly.entity_id
_entity_poly.type
_entity_poly.pdbx_seq_one_letter_code
_entity_poly.pdbx_strand_id
1 'polypeptide(L)'
;MYKMLKQALSSSGSLNQIDLDVNRTFRNTVYFRDRYGPRQCALFRVLAAYSVYNSEVGYCQGMSELAGLFLIYIEDEEDAFWALNQLMTSYRYNMHSVYVADFPGLKRLFAHHERIVRKLLPILDKHFTKHDMLTSTYALK
;
A
#
# COMPACT_ATOMS: atom_id res chain seq x y z
N MET A 1 13.20 7.39 12.01
CA MET A 1 12.05 6.46 12.23
C MET A 1 11.67 6.22 13.71
N TYR A 2 12.61 5.86 14.59
CA TYR A 2 12.29 5.38 15.96
C TYR A 2 11.40 6.27 16.84
N LYS A 3 11.51 7.60 16.72
CA LYS A 3 10.64 8.54 17.44
C LYS A 3 9.17 8.39 17.01
N MET A 4 8.93 8.20 15.71
CA MET A 4 7.60 8.02 15.13
C MET A 4 7.02 6.67 15.55
N LEU A 5 7.84 5.62 15.62
CA LEU A 5 7.41 4.32 16.13
C LEU A 5 6.91 4.43 17.58
N LYS A 6 7.66 5.09 18.47
CA LYS A 6 7.24 5.29 19.87
C LYS A 6 5.89 6.01 19.95
N GLN A 7 5.71 7.05 19.13
CA GLN A 7 4.44 7.77 19.04
C GLN A 7 3.31 6.84 18.55
N ALA A 8 3.55 6.09 17.47
CA ALA A 8 2.58 5.18 16.89
C ALA A 8 2.06 4.14 17.88
N LEU A 9 2.95 3.56 18.70
CA LEU A 9 2.57 2.58 19.73
C LEU A 9 1.62 3.16 20.79
N SER A 10 1.62 4.48 20.99
CA SER A 10 0.72 5.15 21.94
C SER A 10 -0.54 5.75 21.32
N SER A 11 -0.50 6.11 20.03
CA SER A 11 -1.53 6.96 19.42
C SER A 11 -2.11 6.45 18.10
N SER A 12 -1.50 5.46 17.44
CA SER A 12 -1.98 4.98 16.14
C SER A 12 -3.20 4.09 16.29
N GLY A 13 -4.32 4.49 15.67
CA GLY A 13 -5.52 3.65 15.58
C GLY A 13 -5.39 2.47 14.59
N SER A 14 -4.26 2.36 13.87
CA SER A 14 -4.10 1.38 12.79
C SER A 14 -3.33 0.12 13.17
N LEU A 15 -2.78 0.03 14.40
CA LEU A 15 -1.86 -1.06 14.77
C LEU A 15 -2.47 -2.46 14.61
N ASN A 16 -3.75 -2.63 14.97
CA ASN A 16 -4.44 -3.91 14.80
C ASN A 16 -4.56 -4.31 13.33
N GLN A 17 -4.91 -3.35 12.46
CA GLN A 17 -5.00 -3.61 11.02
C GLN A 17 -3.63 -3.90 10.41
N ILE A 18 -2.58 -3.17 10.85
CA ILE A 18 -1.20 -3.42 10.44
C ILE A 18 -0.77 -4.83 10.83
N ASP A 19 -1.04 -5.29 12.05
CA ASP A 19 -0.67 -6.64 12.50
C ASP A 19 -1.37 -7.76 11.69
N LEU A 20 -2.65 -7.56 11.35
CA LEU A 20 -3.39 -8.47 10.48
C LEU A 20 -2.79 -8.51 9.06
N ASP A 21 -2.41 -7.35 8.53
CA ASP A 21 -1.86 -7.22 7.18
C ASP A 21 -0.44 -7.79 7.08
N VAL A 22 0.41 -7.51 8.07
CA VAL A 22 1.74 -8.12 8.21
C VAL A 22 1.66 -9.64 8.21
N ASN A 23 0.64 -10.22 8.87
CA ASN A 23 0.47 -11.67 8.88
C ASN A 23 0.27 -12.24 7.48
N ARG A 24 -0.41 -11.53 6.59
CA ARG A 24 -0.80 -12.02 5.25
C ARG A 24 0.19 -11.64 4.14
N THR A 25 1.01 -10.62 4.35
CA THR A 25 2.00 -10.15 3.37
C THR A 25 3.12 -11.17 3.13
N PHE A 26 3.32 -11.57 1.86
CA PHE A 26 4.39 -12.46 1.39
C PHE A 26 4.63 -13.73 2.22
N ARG A 27 3.57 -14.29 2.83
CA ARG A 27 3.65 -15.43 3.77
C ARG A 27 4.28 -16.71 3.19
N ASN A 28 4.27 -16.85 1.86
CA ASN A 28 4.87 -17.98 1.17
C ASN A 28 6.38 -17.83 0.95
N THR A 29 6.97 -16.70 1.32
CA THR A 29 8.41 -16.43 1.19
C THR A 29 9.16 -16.79 2.47
N VAL A 30 10.43 -17.15 2.33
CA VAL A 30 11.32 -17.40 3.49
C VAL A 30 11.46 -16.19 4.41
N TYR A 31 11.27 -14.98 3.88
CA TYR A 31 11.39 -13.74 4.65
C TYR A 31 10.23 -13.54 5.63
N PHE A 32 8.98 -13.84 5.22
CA PHE A 32 7.78 -13.49 5.98
C PHE A 32 6.92 -14.68 6.42
N ARG A 33 7.37 -15.92 6.24
CA ARG A 33 6.59 -17.11 6.62
C ARG A 33 6.33 -17.24 8.11
N ASP A 34 7.29 -16.84 8.95
CA ASP A 34 7.21 -17.03 10.39
C ASP A 34 6.47 -15.86 11.05
N ARG A 35 5.38 -16.20 11.75
CA ARG A 35 4.59 -15.22 12.50
C ARG A 35 5.47 -14.59 13.59
N TYR A 36 5.53 -13.26 13.61
CA TYR A 36 6.42 -12.49 14.49
C TYR A 36 7.92 -12.78 14.27
N GLY A 37 8.30 -13.31 13.09
CA GLY A 37 9.69 -13.40 12.68
C GLY A 37 10.33 -12.02 12.49
N PRO A 38 11.67 -11.93 12.43
CA PRO A 38 12.39 -10.66 12.41
C PRO A 38 11.91 -9.68 11.33
N ARG A 39 11.64 -10.17 10.11
CA ARG A 39 11.14 -9.35 9.00
C ARG A 39 9.69 -8.93 9.18
N GLN A 40 8.81 -9.77 9.74
CA GLN A 40 7.44 -9.35 10.08
C GLN A 40 7.45 -8.25 11.14
N CYS A 41 8.30 -8.38 12.17
CA CYS A 41 8.46 -7.33 13.17
C CYS A 41 9.00 -6.04 12.58
N ALA A 42 9.97 -6.11 11.65
CA ALA A 42 10.47 -4.94 10.93
C ALA A 42 9.36 -4.27 10.10
N LEU A 43 8.58 -5.06 9.36
CA LEU A 43 7.45 -4.57 8.58
C LEU A 43 6.41 -3.87 9.45
N PHE A 44 6.06 -4.47 10.60
CA PHE A 44 5.16 -3.84 11.57
C PHE A 44 5.70 -2.49 12.04
N ARG A 45 6.98 -2.40 12.40
CA ARG A 45 7.60 -1.14 12.87
C ARG A 45 7.64 -0.06 11.81
N VAL A 46 8.01 -0.40 10.57
CA VAL A 46 7.99 0.53 9.43
C VAL A 46 6.58 1.09 9.22
N LEU A 47 5.57 0.23 9.12
CA LEU A 47 4.19 0.64 8.87
C LEU A 47 3.59 1.42 10.04
N ALA A 48 3.87 1.00 11.28
CA ALA A 48 3.43 1.71 12.47
C ALA A 48 4.03 3.13 12.51
N ALA A 49 5.34 3.25 12.34
CA ALA A 49 6.01 4.55 12.26
C ALA A 49 5.45 5.42 11.12
N TYR A 50 5.19 4.82 9.95
CA TYR A 50 4.68 5.55 8.79
C TYR A 50 3.26 6.07 9.01
N SER A 51 2.42 5.29 9.72
CA SER A 51 1.02 5.64 10.01
C SER A 51 0.85 6.95 10.78
N VAL A 52 1.87 7.39 11.52
CA VAL A 52 1.88 8.69 12.22
C VAL A 52 2.79 9.72 11.59
N TYR A 53 3.70 9.30 10.71
CA TYR A 53 4.61 10.20 10.00
C TYR A 53 3.88 10.99 8.90
N ASN A 54 3.14 10.27 8.05
CA ASN A 54 2.24 10.89 7.09
C ASN A 54 0.81 10.60 7.53
N SER A 55 0.28 11.43 8.43
CA SER A 55 -1.05 11.27 9.00
C SER A 55 -2.20 11.52 8.01
N GLU A 56 -1.92 12.16 6.87
CA GLU A 56 -2.92 12.37 5.81
C GLU A 56 -3.25 11.04 5.12
N VAL A 57 -2.24 10.20 4.88
CA VAL A 57 -2.40 8.81 4.43
C VAL A 57 -2.73 7.88 5.59
N GLY A 58 -2.04 8.06 6.71
CA GLY A 58 -2.04 7.12 7.81
C GLY A 58 -1.54 5.74 7.37
N TYR A 59 -2.28 4.70 7.76
CA TYR A 59 -2.13 3.37 7.19
C TYR A 59 -3.33 3.04 6.31
N CYS A 60 -3.06 2.78 5.04
CA CYS A 60 -4.03 2.30 4.08
C CYS A 60 -3.78 0.83 3.74
N GLN A 61 -4.84 0.04 3.61
CA GLN A 61 -4.73 -1.37 3.25
C GLN A 61 -3.98 -1.53 1.90
N GLY A 62 -3.06 -2.49 1.85
CA GLY A 62 -2.17 -2.71 0.70
C GLY A 62 -0.78 -2.08 0.86
N MET A 63 -0.60 -1.12 1.78
CA MET A 63 0.74 -0.56 2.06
C MET A 63 1.72 -1.59 2.60
N SER A 64 1.24 -2.64 3.27
CA SER A 64 2.10 -3.72 3.77
C SER A 64 2.83 -4.47 2.67
N GLU A 65 2.24 -4.61 1.48
CA GLU A 65 2.90 -5.26 0.35
C GLU A 65 4.03 -4.39 -0.23
N LEU A 66 3.83 -3.08 -0.31
CA LEU A 66 4.89 -2.14 -0.73
C LEU A 66 6.07 -2.14 0.26
N ALA A 67 5.78 -1.96 1.55
CA ALA A 67 6.81 -1.96 2.59
C ALA A 67 7.49 -3.33 2.73
N GLY A 68 6.72 -4.42 2.57
CA GLY A 68 7.23 -5.77 2.57
C GLY A 68 8.21 -6.02 1.42
N LEU A 69 7.90 -5.51 0.22
CA LEU A 69 8.78 -5.61 -0.94
C LEU A 69 10.08 -4.85 -0.71
N PHE A 70 10.01 -3.63 -0.14
CA PHE A 70 11.23 -2.90 0.23
C PHE A 70 12.07 -3.67 1.23
N LEU A 71 11.47 -4.26 2.27
CA LEU A 71 12.20 -5.06 3.26
C LEU A 71 12.75 -6.40 2.73
N ILE A 72 12.38 -6.83 1.51
CA ILE A 72 13.05 -7.97 0.85
C ILE A 72 14.39 -7.53 0.26
N TYR A 73 14.46 -6.32 -0.30
CA TYR A 73 15.64 -5.84 -1.04
C TYR A 73 16.51 -4.85 -0.26
N ILE A 74 15.96 -4.23 0.79
CA ILE A 74 16.63 -3.29 1.68
C ILE A 74 16.75 -3.97 3.03
N GLU A 75 17.99 -4.24 3.45
CA GLU A 75 18.24 -4.93 4.72
C GLU A 75 17.95 -4.04 5.92
N ASP A 76 18.28 -2.75 5.82
CA ASP A 76 18.04 -1.77 6.88
C ASP A 76 16.57 -1.31 6.93
N GLU A 77 16.00 -1.33 8.13
CA GLU A 77 14.59 -1.01 8.37
C GLU A 77 14.28 0.49 8.16
N GLU A 78 15.21 1.37 8.52
CA GLU A 78 15.03 2.81 8.39
C GLU A 78 15.14 3.26 6.94
N ASP A 79 16.04 2.66 6.17
CA ASP A 79 16.11 2.86 4.72
C ASP A 79 14.83 2.39 4.01
N ALA A 80 14.26 1.25 4.41
CA ALA A 80 12.98 0.79 3.87
C ALA A 80 11.82 1.74 4.20
N PHE A 81 11.82 2.34 5.40
CA PHE A 81 10.88 3.41 5.77
C PHE A 81 11.02 4.63 4.86
N TRP A 82 12.25 5.09 4.59
CA TRP A 82 12.46 6.25 3.72
C TRP A 82 12.19 5.95 2.25
N ALA A 83 12.40 4.71 1.80
CA ALA A 83 11.99 4.24 0.47
C ALA A 83 10.46 4.31 0.31
N LEU A 84 9.70 3.86 1.33
CA LEU A 84 8.24 4.00 1.36
C LEU A 84 7.83 5.47 1.28
N ASN A 85 8.45 6.34 2.08
CA ASN A 85 8.17 7.78 2.02
C ASN A 85 8.44 8.39 0.65
N GLN A 86 9.57 8.02 0.02
CA GLN A 86 9.93 8.52 -1.31
C GLN A 86 8.95 8.04 -2.38
N LEU A 87 8.49 6.79 -2.31
CA LEU A 87 7.45 6.28 -3.21
C LEU A 87 6.15 7.10 -3.08
N MET A 88 5.78 7.46 -1.86
CA MET A 88 4.54 8.19 -1.59
C MET A 88 4.65 9.66 -2.01
N THR A 89 5.70 10.36 -1.57
CA THR A 89 5.76 11.83 -1.58
C THR A 89 6.58 12.41 -2.74
N SER A 90 7.44 11.63 -3.39
CA SER A 90 8.23 12.13 -4.52
C SER A 90 7.34 12.54 -5.69
N TYR A 91 7.64 13.69 -6.30
CA TYR A 91 6.96 14.16 -7.51
C TYR A 91 6.97 13.11 -8.64
N ARG A 92 8.02 12.30 -8.74
CA ARG A 92 8.16 11.27 -9.79
C ARG A 92 7.11 10.16 -9.68
N TYR A 93 6.80 9.73 -8.46
CA TYR A 93 5.95 8.55 -8.21
C TYR A 93 4.56 8.96 -7.72
N ASN A 94 4.49 9.94 -6.81
CA ASN A 94 3.28 10.58 -6.30
C ASN A 94 2.17 9.59 -5.89
N MET A 95 2.57 8.46 -5.28
CA MET A 95 1.63 7.43 -4.83
C MET A 95 0.76 7.93 -3.66
N HIS A 96 1.13 9.03 -3.01
CA HIS A 96 0.31 9.69 -1.99
C HIS A 96 -1.16 9.82 -2.39
N SER A 97 -1.41 10.31 -3.61
CA SER A 97 -2.79 10.53 -4.07
C SER A 97 -3.59 9.23 -4.25
N VAL A 98 -2.93 8.08 -4.37
CA VAL A 98 -3.58 6.76 -4.48
C VAL A 98 -4.03 6.25 -3.11
N TYR A 99 -3.35 6.61 -2.02
CA TYR A 99 -3.58 6.06 -0.68
C TYR A 99 -4.27 7.02 0.30
N VAL A 100 -4.28 8.33 0.00
CA VAL A 100 -5.02 9.31 0.80
C VAL A 100 -6.53 9.05 0.75
N ALA A 101 -7.26 9.56 1.76
CA ALA A 101 -8.72 9.49 1.82
C ALA A 101 -9.39 9.88 0.49
N ASP A 102 -10.49 9.19 0.19
CA ASP A 102 -11.23 9.28 -1.08
C ASP A 102 -10.49 8.83 -2.35
N PHE A 103 -9.24 8.38 -2.23
CA PHE A 103 -8.43 7.78 -3.30
C PHE A 103 -8.45 8.56 -4.62
N PRO A 104 -8.20 9.89 -4.62
CA PRO A 104 -8.32 10.72 -5.82
C PRO A 104 -7.40 10.26 -6.96
N GLY A 105 -6.19 9.79 -6.64
CA GLY A 105 -5.25 9.21 -7.59
C GLY A 105 -5.76 7.90 -8.18
N LEU A 106 -6.32 7.02 -7.35
CA LEU A 106 -6.90 5.75 -7.81
C LEU A 106 -8.09 5.98 -8.74
N LYS A 107 -9.00 6.89 -8.39
CA LYS A 107 -10.13 7.28 -9.25
C LYS A 107 -9.67 7.82 -10.60
N ARG A 108 -8.59 8.60 -10.64
CA ARG A 108 -7.98 9.05 -11.91
C ARG A 108 -7.41 7.88 -12.71
N LEU A 109 -6.70 6.95 -12.06
CA LEU A 109 -6.17 5.75 -12.71
C LEU A 109 -7.29 4.88 -13.32
N PHE A 110 -8.41 4.71 -12.61
CA PHE A 110 -9.59 4.02 -13.16
C PHE A 110 -10.17 4.73 -14.38
N ALA A 111 -10.36 6.05 -14.32
CA ALA A 111 -10.84 6.82 -15.47
C ALA A 111 -9.89 6.72 -16.69
N HIS A 112 -8.57 6.67 -16.46
CA HIS A 112 -7.60 6.43 -17.53
C HIS A 112 -7.69 5.00 -18.08
N HIS A 113 -7.81 4.00 -17.21
CA HIS A 113 -7.98 2.62 -17.60
C HIS A 113 -9.21 2.43 -18.50
N GLU A 114 -10.37 2.98 -18.11
CA GLU A 114 -11.61 2.92 -18.89
C GLU A 114 -11.47 3.55 -20.27
N ARG A 115 -10.76 4.70 -20.37
CA ARG A 115 -10.48 5.34 -21.66
C ARG A 115 -9.60 4.46 -22.56
N ILE A 116 -8.60 3.78 -21.97
CA ILE A 116 -7.71 2.87 -22.70
C ILE A 116 -8.50 1.65 -23.18
N VAL A 117 -9.28 1.00 -22.31
CA VAL A 117 -10.12 -0.17 -22.67
C VAL A 117 -11.11 0.19 -23.76
N ARG A 118 -11.82 1.32 -23.65
CA ARG A 118 -12.75 1.79 -24.69
C ARG A 118 -12.08 2.01 -26.04
N LYS A 119 -10.86 2.54 -26.05
CA LYS A 119 -10.14 2.85 -27.29
C LYS A 119 -9.50 1.62 -27.92
N LEU A 120 -8.88 0.75 -27.11
CA LEU A 120 -8.07 -0.37 -27.60
C LEU A 120 -8.85 -1.69 -27.66
N LEU A 121 -9.88 -1.86 -26.82
CA LEU A 121 -10.64 -3.09 -26.64
C LEU A 121 -12.17 -2.81 -26.65
N PRO A 122 -12.73 -2.22 -27.72
CA PRO A 122 -14.12 -1.76 -27.73
C PRO A 122 -15.16 -2.90 -27.61
N ILE A 123 -14.82 -4.12 -28.04
CA ILE A 123 -15.68 -5.30 -27.83
C ILE A 123 -15.76 -5.63 -26.34
N LEU A 124 -14.63 -5.56 -25.64
CA LEU A 124 -14.55 -5.79 -24.20
C LEU A 124 -15.27 -4.69 -23.42
N ASP A 125 -15.08 -3.42 -23.78
CA ASP A 125 -15.77 -2.28 -23.17
C ASP A 125 -17.29 -2.43 -23.23
N LYS A 126 -17.83 -2.82 -24.41
CA LYS A 126 -19.27 -3.11 -24.56
C LYS A 126 -19.74 -4.28 -23.70
N HIS A 127 -18.92 -5.34 -23.60
CA HIS A 127 -19.24 -6.47 -22.75
C HIS A 127 -19.24 -6.08 -21.27
N PHE A 128 -18.24 -5.34 -20.81
CA PHE A 128 -18.18 -4.84 -19.44
C PHE A 128 -19.36 -3.93 -19.11
N THR A 129 -19.70 -2.99 -20.00
CA THR A 129 -20.86 -2.11 -19.83
C THR A 129 -22.17 -2.90 -19.75
N LYS A 130 -22.34 -3.94 -20.57
CA LYS A 130 -23.53 -4.80 -20.56
C LYS A 130 -23.72 -5.55 -19.24
N HIS A 131 -22.63 -5.82 -18.52
CA HIS A 131 -22.62 -6.61 -17.29
C HIS A 131 -22.33 -5.78 -16.04
N ASP A 132 -22.42 -4.46 -16.13
CA ASP A 132 -22.12 -3.52 -15.03
C ASP A 132 -20.75 -3.79 -14.37
N MET A 133 -19.77 -4.21 -15.18
CA MET A 133 -18.42 -4.53 -14.73
C MET A 133 -17.61 -3.24 -14.56
N LEU A 134 -17.69 -2.66 -13.37
CA LEU A 134 -16.89 -1.49 -12.99
C LEU A 134 -15.40 -1.83 -12.90
N THR A 135 -14.56 -0.86 -13.25
CA THR A 135 -13.10 -0.98 -13.15
C THR A 135 -12.64 -1.34 -11.74
N SER A 136 -13.30 -0.77 -10.72
CA SER A 136 -13.02 -1.05 -9.32
C SER A 136 -13.21 -2.53 -8.93
N THR A 137 -14.03 -3.28 -9.66
CA THR A 137 -14.32 -4.69 -9.38
C THR A 137 -13.11 -5.60 -9.62
N TYR A 138 -12.23 -5.25 -10.57
CA TYR A 138 -11.10 -6.11 -10.97
C TYR A 138 -9.73 -5.41 -10.89
N ALA A 139 -9.67 -4.09 -10.97
CA ALA A 139 -8.40 -3.34 -11.01
C ALA A 139 -7.94 -2.82 -9.64
N LEU A 140 -8.65 -3.15 -8.55
CA LEU A 140 -8.31 -2.73 -7.18
C LEU A 140 -7.42 -3.76 -6.45
N LYS A 141 -7.04 -4.85 -7.13
CA LYS A 141 -6.40 -6.02 -6.54
C LYS A 141 -4.88 -5.97 -6.57
#